data_AF-A0A1H9SG66-F1
#
_entry.id   AF-A0A1H9SG66-F1
#
_cell.length_a   1.000
_cell.length_b   1.000
_cell.length_c   1.000
_cell.angle_alpha   90.00
_cell.angle_beta   90.00
_cell.angle_gamma   90.00
#
_symmetry.space_group_name_H-M   'P 1'
#
loop_
_entity.id
_entity.type
_entity.pdbx_description
1 polymer ?
#
loop_
_entity_poly.entity_id
_entity_poly.type
_entity_poly.pdbx_seq_one_letter_code
_entity_poly.pdbx_strand_id
1 'polypeptide(L)'
;MSWQESDLLFTTRHGTPIEPRNFNRSWDRRCEKAGVPKITVHDGRRSCASLLAELNVHPSVIMRILRHANIRVTMEIYTEISDEETRKALQQLSESLDF
;
A
#
# COMPACT_ATOMS: atom_id res chain seq x y z
N MET A 1 -6.77 -11.89 28.21
CA MET A 1 -7.73 -11.78 27.10
C MET A 1 -7.48 -12.94 26.14
N SER A 2 -8.53 -13.70 25.82
CA SER A 2 -8.48 -14.80 24.85
C SER A 2 -8.50 -14.28 23.41
N TRP A 3 -8.11 -15.13 22.46
CA TRP A 3 -8.28 -14.88 21.03
C TRP A 3 -9.76 -14.76 20.66
N GLN A 4 -10.09 -13.87 19.72
CA GLN A 4 -11.42 -13.68 19.15
C GLN A 4 -11.36 -14.00 17.67
N GLU A 5 -12.14 -14.99 17.23
CA GLU A 5 -12.21 -15.35 15.82
C GLU A 5 -12.82 -14.20 15.00
N SER A 6 -12.20 -13.85 13.87
CA SER A 6 -12.71 -12.82 12.97
C SER A 6 -12.24 -13.07 11.53
N ASP A 7 -12.99 -12.54 10.57
CA ASP A 7 -12.65 -12.60 9.13
C ASP A 7 -11.58 -11.58 8.72
N LEU A 8 -10.86 -10.99 9.69
CA LEU A 8 -9.88 -9.93 9.45
C LEU A 8 -8.50 -10.53 9.14
N LEU A 9 -7.90 -10.12 8.02
CA LEU A 9 -6.52 -10.48 7.69
C LEU A 9 -5.50 -9.86 8.65
N PHE A 10 -5.75 -8.63 9.13
CA PHE A 10 -4.87 -7.92 10.04
C PHE A 10 -5.56 -7.64 11.37
N THR A 11 -5.06 -8.25 12.43
CA THR A 11 -5.62 -8.17 13.77
C THR A 11 -4.56 -7.84 14.81
N THR A 12 -5.02 -7.45 15.99
CA THR A 12 -4.17 -7.51 17.19
C THR A 12 -3.91 -8.96 17.56
N ARG A 13 -2.99 -9.21 18.51
CA ARG A 13 -2.75 -10.56 19.06
C ARG A 13 -3.97 -11.25 19.70
N HIS A 14 -5.09 -10.54 19.84
CA HIS A 14 -6.34 -11.05 20.40
C HIS A 14 -7.45 -11.19 19.34
N GLY A 15 -7.14 -11.01 18.05
CA GLY A 15 -8.10 -11.16 16.96
C GLY A 15 -9.00 -9.96 16.72
N THR A 16 -8.78 -8.85 17.44
CA THR A 16 -9.55 -7.61 17.27
C THR A 16 -8.97 -6.70 16.18
N PRO A 17 -9.74 -5.74 15.64
CA PRO A 17 -9.22 -4.74 14.69
C PRO A 17 -8.04 -3.94 15.25
N ILE A 18 -7.10 -3.59 14.38
CA ILE A 18 -6.00 -2.69 14.71
C ILE A 18 -6.52 -1.25 14.72
N GLU A 19 -6.47 -0.60 15.88
CA GLU A 19 -6.80 0.82 16.01
C GLU A 19 -5.88 1.69 15.13
N PRO A 20 -6.39 2.61 14.29
CA PRO A 20 -5.57 3.42 13.39
C PRO A 20 -4.44 4.20 14.09
N ARG A 21 -4.69 4.70 15.30
CA ARG A 21 -3.65 5.39 16.11
C ARG A 21 -2.52 4.45 16.52
N ASN A 22 -2.81 3.17 16.79
CA ASN A 22 -1.79 2.17 17.08
C ASN A 22 -0.97 1.84 15.84
N PHE A 23 -1.63 1.73 14.67
CA PHE A 23 -0.94 1.54 13.41
C PHE A 23 0.01 2.70 13.10
N ASN A 24 -0.46 3.95 13.20
CA ASN A 24 0.37 5.13 12.95
C ASN A 24 1.57 5.22 13.91
N ARG A 25 1.42 4.85 15.18
CA ARG A 25 2.56 4.76 16.10
C ARG A 25 3.58 3.70 15.70
N SER A 26 3.10 2.55 15.19
CA SER A 26 3.97 1.50 14.67
C SER A 26 4.71 1.96 13.40
N TRP A 27 4.00 2.69 12.52
CA TRP A 27 4.56 3.29 11.33
C TRP A 27 5.66 4.31 11.65
N ASP A 28 5.41 5.25 12.57
CA ASP A 28 6.42 6.23 13.00
C ASP A 28 7.72 5.57 13.48
N ARG A 29 7.62 4.51 14.28
CA ARG A 29 8.77 3.72 14.75
C ARG A 29 9.52 3.03 13.60
N ARG A 30 8.82 2.64 12.53
CA ARG A 30 9.44 2.05 11.35
C ARG A 30 10.20 3.09 10.54
N CYS A 31 9.66 4.31 10.39
CA CYS A 31 10.38 5.42 9.78
C CYS A 31 11.68 5.72 10.55
N GLU A 32 11.58 5.83 11.88
CA GLU A 32 12.74 6.04 12.76
C GLU A 32 13.78 4.93 12.60
N LYS A 33 13.36 3.65 12.66
CA LYS A 33 14.25 2.50 12.49
C LYS A 33 14.93 2.47 11.11
N ALA A 34 14.24 2.91 10.07
CA ALA A 34 14.77 2.99 8.71
C ALA A 34 15.65 4.24 8.47
N GLY A 35 15.74 5.16 9.44
CA GLY A 35 16.52 6.39 9.30
C GLY A 35 15.93 7.39 8.30
N VAL A 36 14.65 7.25 7.95
CA VAL A 36 13.97 8.15 7.01
C VAL A 36 13.19 9.23 7.76
N PRO A 37 12.91 10.38 7.12
CA PRO A 37 12.03 11.39 7.69
C PRO A 37 10.69 10.77 8.11
N LYS A 38 10.12 11.30 9.20
CA LYS A 38 8.78 10.90 9.60
C LYS A 38 7.77 11.31 8.51
N ILE A 39 7.19 10.33 7.86
CA ILE A 39 6.16 10.47 6.84
C ILE A 39 4.88 9.80 7.31
N THR A 40 3.73 10.19 6.76
CA THR A 40 2.47 9.49 7.04
C THR A 40 2.31 8.23 6.18
N VAL A 41 1.35 7.37 6.51
CA VAL A 41 0.98 6.21 5.68
C VAL A 41 0.52 6.66 4.29
N HIS A 42 -0.20 7.79 4.21
CA HIS A 42 -0.62 8.38 2.94
C HIS A 42 0.58 8.87 2.12
N ASP A 43 1.64 9.34 2.76
CA ASP A 43 2.87 9.72 2.07
C ASP A 43 3.58 8.50 1.51
N GLY A 44 3.62 7.38 2.23
CA GLY A 44 4.12 6.11 1.68
C GLY A 44 3.37 5.70 0.41
N ARG A 45 2.04 5.89 0.38
CA ARG A 45 1.25 5.69 -0.84
C ARG A 45 1.61 6.69 -1.95
N ARG A 46 1.88 7.96 -1.63
CA ARG A 46 2.36 8.95 -2.60
C ARG A 46 3.72 8.57 -3.16
N SER A 47 4.65 8.11 -2.32
CA SER A 47 5.95 7.60 -2.73
C SER A 47 5.83 6.40 -3.68
N CYS A 48 4.92 5.45 -3.41
CA CYS A 48 4.64 4.35 -4.33
C CYS A 48 4.21 4.85 -5.72
N ALA A 49 3.33 5.86 -5.78
CA ALA A 49 2.91 6.47 -7.04
C ALA A 49 4.10 7.10 -7.80
N SER A 50 4.96 7.83 -7.09
CA SER A 50 6.16 8.46 -7.65
C SER A 50 7.14 7.42 -8.19
N LEU A 51 7.45 6.37 -7.42
CA LEU A 51 8.37 5.31 -7.83
C LEU A 51 7.86 4.55 -9.07
N LEU A 52 6.56 4.23 -9.12
CA LEU A 52 5.98 3.61 -10.32
C LEU A 52 6.06 4.54 -11.54
N ALA A 53 5.89 5.84 -11.36
CA ALA A 53 6.05 6.81 -12.44
C ALA A 53 7.51 6.91 -12.92
N GLU A 54 8.48 6.89 -12.01
CA GLU A 54 9.92 6.84 -12.34
C GLU A 54 10.29 5.58 -13.11
N LEU A 55 9.62 4.46 -12.83
CA LEU A 55 9.74 3.20 -13.56
C LEU A 55 9.00 3.19 -14.92
N ASN A 56 8.49 4.35 -15.35
CA ASN A 56 7.73 4.54 -16.59
C ASN A 56 6.45 3.67 -16.69
N VAL A 57 5.86 3.30 -15.54
CA VAL A 57 4.59 2.59 -15.53
C VAL A 57 3.49 3.51 -16.02
N HIS A 58 2.63 3.02 -16.92
CA HIS A 58 1.57 3.82 -17.51
C HIS A 58 0.62 4.36 -16.41
N PRO A 59 0.21 5.65 -16.45
CA PRO A 59 -0.62 6.26 -15.41
C PRO A 59 -1.91 5.51 -15.10
N SER A 60 -2.53 4.88 -16.11
CA SER A 60 -3.74 4.07 -15.88
C SER A 60 -3.47 2.85 -14.99
N VAL A 61 -2.31 2.20 -15.13
CA VAL A 61 -1.88 1.07 -14.30
C VAL A 61 -1.54 1.53 -12.89
N ILE A 62 -0.83 2.66 -12.75
CA ILE A 62 -0.57 3.29 -11.45
C ILE A 62 -1.88 3.59 -10.72
N MET A 63 -2.86 4.18 -11.41
CA MET A 63 -4.16 4.47 -10.81
C MET A 63 -4.93 3.20 -10.43
N ARG A 64 -4.82 2.09 -11.18
CA ARG A 64 -5.39 0.79 -10.79
C ARG A 64 -4.72 0.25 -9.53
N ILE A 65 -3.38 0.21 -9.47
CA ILE A 65 -2.61 -0.20 -8.28
C ILE A 65 -3.02 0.62 -7.06
N LEU A 66 -3.05 1.95 -7.22
CA LEU A 66 -3.44 2.87 -6.18
C LEU A 66 -4.91 2.65 -5.79
N ARG A 67 -5.84 2.44 -6.71
CA ARG A 67 -7.24 2.21 -6.36
C ARG A 67 -7.53 0.90 -5.65
N HIS A 68 -6.73 -0.16 -5.87
CA HIS A 68 -6.77 -1.32 -4.97
C HIS A 68 -6.51 -0.93 -3.51
N ALA A 69 -5.78 0.16 -3.26
CA ALA A 69 -5.52 0.71 -1.93
C ALA A 69 -6.36 1.96 -1.55
N ASN A 70 -7.30 2.43 -2.38
CA ASN A 70 -8.25 3.49 -2.03
C ASN A 70 -9.64 3.18 -2.61
N ILE A 71 -10.50 2.60 -1.77
CA ILE A 71 -11.92 2.36 -2.06
C ILE A 71 -12.67 3.68 -1.86
N ARG A 72 -12.65 4.56 -2.88
CA ARG A 72 -13.75 5.48 -3.24
C ARG A 72 -13.44 6.28 -4.51
N VAL A 73 -14.32 6.06 -5.49
CA VAL A 73 -14.69 6.90 -6.66
C VAL A 73 -13.86 6.79 -7.95
N THR A 74 -14.67 6.74 -9.03
CA THR A 74 -14.53 6.82 -10.51
C THR A 74 -14.36 5.54 -11.33
N MET A 75 -15.30 4.60 -11.20
CA MET A 75 -15.62 3.71 -12.33
C MET A 75 -15.90 4.58 -13.57
N GLU A 76 -15.11 4.40 -14.63
CA GLU A 76 -15.48 4.56 -16.06
C GLU A 76 -14.29 4.58 -17.05
N ILE A 77 -13.01 4.52 -16.62
CA ILE A 77 -11.86 4.64 -17.57
C ILE A 77 -10.93 3.41 -17.62
N TYR A 78 -11.01 2.44 -16.69
CA TYR A 78 -9.99 1.37 -16.57
C TYR A 78 -10.30 0.06 -17.29
N THR A 79 -11.13 0.10 -18.32
CA THR A 79 -11.83 -1.08 -18.87
C THR A 79 -10.94 -2.17 -19.47
N GLU A 80 -9.63 -1.96 -19.64
CA GLU A 80 -8.74 -2.94 -20.30
C GLU A 80 -7.39 -3.19 -19.61
N ILE A 81 -7.18 -2.71 -18.38
CA ILE A 81 -5.92 -3.07 -17.70
C ILE A 81 -6.00 -4.52 -17.23
N SER A 82 -5.01 -5.33 -17.55
CA SER A 82 -4.95 -6.70 -17.07
C SER A 82 -4.38 -6.78 -15.64
N ASP A 83 -4.77 -7.83 -14.90
CA ASP A 83 -4.11 -8.15 -13.62
C ASP A 83 -2.63 -8.44 -13.82
N GLU A 84 -2.25 -8.94 -15.00
CA GLU A 84 -0.88 -9.24 -15.35
C GLU A 84 -0.02 -7.98 -15.49
N GLU A 85 -0.52 -6.94 -16.16
CA GLU A 85 0.19 -5.65 -16.23
C GLU A 85 0.35 -5.01 -14.85
N THR A 86 -0.67 -5.14 -13.99
CA THR A 86 -0.63 -4.65 -12.61
C THR A 86 0.44 -5.40 -11.81
N ARG A 87 0.49 -6.73 -11.93
CA ARG A 87 1.49 -7.58 -11.26
C ARG A 87 2.89 -7.27 -11.75
N LYS A 88 3.09 -7.15 -13.07
CA LYS A 88 4.38 -6.83 -13.68
C LYS A 88 4.93 -5.50 -13.18
N ALA A 89 4.09 -4.46 -13.10
CA ALA A 89 4.50 -3.16 -12.59
C ALA A 89 4.91 -3.21 -11.10
N LEU A 90 4.17 -3.96 -10.26
CA LEU A 90 4.52 -4.17 -8.86
C LEU A 90 5.79 -5.00 -8.69
N GLN A 91 6.02 -5.99 -9.55
CA GLN A 91 7.24 -6.78 -9.57
C GLN A 91 8.45 -5.90 -9.91
N GLN A 92 8.34 -5.08 -10.96
CA GLN A 92 9.39 -4.12 -11.33
C GLN A 92 9.71 -3.15 -10.18
N LEU A 93 8.69 -2.70 -9.45
CA LEU A 93 8.89 -1.89 -8.25
C LEU A 93 9.65 -2.65 -7.17
N SER A 94 9.29 -3.91 -6.89
CA SER A 94 10.02 -4.74 -5.91
C SER A 94 11.48 -4.90 -6.29
N GLU A 95 11.76 -5.28 -7.53
CA GLU A 95 13.11 -5.48 -8.06
C GLU A 95 13.95 -4.19 -7.99
N SER A 96 13.34 -3.01 -8.13
CA SER A 96 14.04 -1.73 -8.01
C SER A 96 14.44 -1.36 -6.57
N LEU A 97 13.80 -1.98 -5.57
CA LEU A 97 14.03 -1.73 -4.15
C LEU A 97 14.95 -2.78 -3.50
N ASP A 98 15.19 -3.89 -4.19
CA ASP A 98 16.13 -4.93 -3.77
C ASP A 98 17.56 -4.48 -4.12
N PHE A 99 18.28 -4.00 -3.10
CA PHE A 99 19.70 -3.62 -3.16
C PHE A 99 20.64 -4.79 -2.81
#